data_AF-A0A3B5L0R5-F1
#
_entry.id   AF-A0A3B5L0R5-F1
#
_cell.length_a   1.000
_cell.length_b   1.000
_cell.length_c   1.000
_cell.angle_alpha   90.00
_cell.angle_beta   90.00
_cell.angle_gamma   90.00
#
_symmetry.space_group_name_H-M   'P 1'
#
loop_
_entity.id
_entity.type
_entity.pdbx_description
1 polymer ?
#
loop_
_entity_poly.entity_id
_entity_poly.type
_entity_poly.pdbx_seq_one_letter_code
_entity_poly.pdbx_strand_id
1 'polypeptide(L)'
;RDLNNGILFFLAMFFASDWSAAQISYSITEEADKGTVVGNLAKDLNVNVPDLQTRNLNIVSARSKKYFEANFKTGELYVNDRIDREEICLNIIKCTLNIETILSDPVVHKRIEVVINDVNDNAPTFAEKSFSLNISESSPAGERFLLPLAVDADSGSNSVKTYKLSVNEYFSLDVQSGGEHSASAELVLLKALDREKQATIKLTLTAIDGGFRLIFTAKWTCSKIIWVFLS
;
A
#
# COMPACT_ATOMS: atom_id res chain seq x y z
N ARG A 1 -62.36 -8.58 -38.22
CA ARG A 1 -62.47 -10.03 -37.98
C ARG A 1 -61.59 -10.65 -39.06
N ASP A 2 -60.34 -11.02 -38.82
CA ASP A 2 -59.76 -11.56 -37.59
C ASP A 2 -58.28 -11.22 -37.44
N LEU A 3 -57.84 -11.15 -36.18
CA LEU A 3 -56.48 -10.89 -35.75
C LEU A 3 -55.59 -12.09 -36.09
N ASN A 4 -54.48 -11.85 -36.79
CA ASN A 4 -53.39 -12.82 -36.89
C ASN A 4 -52.28 -12.40 -35.91
N ASN A 5 -52.13 -13.21 -34.87
CA ASN A 5 -51.16 -13.07 -33.78
C ASN A 5 -49.73 -13.22 -34.30
N GLY A 6 -49.01 -12.10 -34.45
CA GLY A 6 -47.55 -12.09 -34.52
C GLY A 6 -46.98 -11.95 -33.11
N ILE A 7 -46.78 -13.05 -32.40
CA ILE A 7 -46.04 -13.07 -31.13
C ILE A 7 -44.55 -12.95 -31.48
N LEU A 8 -44.02 -11.73 -31.36
CA LEU A 8 -42.58 -11.49 -31.32
C LEU A 8 -42.04 -12.01 -29.99
N PHE A 9 -41.38 -13.17 -30.00
CA PHE A 9 -40.55 -13.63 -28.89
C PHE A 9 -39.30 -12.74 -28.83
N PHE A 10 -39.35 -11.66 -28.06
CA PHE A 10 -38.14 -10.98 -27.59
C PHE A 10 -37.52 -11.86 -26.50
N LEU A 11 -36.62 -12.76 -26.91
CA LEU A 11 -35.63 -13.36 -26.01
C LEU A 11 -34.67 -12.24 -25.59
N ALA A 12 -35.03 -11.54 -24.51
CA ALA A 12 -34.11 -10.69 -23.79
C ALA A 12 -33.00 -11.59 -23.23
N MET A 13 -31.88 -11.70 -23.96
CA MET A 13 -30.62 -12.16 -23.40
C MET A 13 -30.25 -11.18 -22.29
N PHE A 14 -30.64 -11.52 -21.07
CA PHE A 14 -29.97 -11.06 -19.87
C PHE A 14 -28.55 -11.62 -19.93
N PHE A 15 -27.65 -10.91 -20.61
CA PHE A 15 -26.24 -10.95 -20.25
C PHE A 15 -26.15 -10.27 -18.89
N ALA A 16 -26.48 -11.01 -17.83
CA ALA A 16 -25.83 -10.76 -16.56
C ALA A 16 -24.35 -10.99 -16.86
N SER A 17 -23.61 -9.89 -16.99
CA SER A 17 -22.18 -9.93 -16.83
C SER A 17 -21.96 -10.55 -15.46
N ASP A 18 -21.60 -11.83 -15.42
CA ASP A 18 -21.04 -12.47 -14.24
C ASP A 18 -19.79 -11.66 -13.91
N TRP A 19 -19.98 -10.63 -13.10
CA TRP A 19 -18.91 -10.00 -12.35
C TRP A 19 -18.53 -11.02 -11.28
N SER A 20 -17.95 -12.15 -11.70
CA SER A 20 -17.57 -13.22 -10.79
C SER A 20 -16.46 -12.65 -9.92
N ALA A 21 -16.81 -12.38 -8.66
CA ALA A 21 -15.86 -12.33 -7.56
C ALA A 21 -14.95 -13.56 -7.63
N ALA A 22 -13.73 -13.43 -7.10
CA ALA A 22 -12.83 -14.57 -6.98
C ALA A 22 -13.53 -15.71 -6.23
N GLN A 23 -13.40 -16.93 -6.75
CA GLN A 23 -14.10 -18.09 -6.19
C GLN A 23 -13.35 -18.69 -5.00
N ILE A 24 -12.04 -18.43 -4.93
CA ILE A 24 -11.15 -18.80 -3.84
C ILE A 24 -10.34 -17.56 -3.47
N SER A 25 -10.16 -17.30 -2.18
CA SER A 25 -9.35 -16.20 -1.69
C SER A 25 -8.31 -16.73 -0.69
N TYR A 26 -7.05 -16.36 -0.91
CA TYR A 26 -5.96 -16.62 0.01
C TYR A 26 -5.30 -15.30 0.42
N SER A 27 -4.46 -15.35 1.44
CA SER A 27 -3.63 -14.23 1.84
C SER A 27 -2.22 -14.71 2.17
N ILE A 28 -1.21 -13.95 1.76
CA ILE A 28 0.19 -14.18 2.10
C ILE A 28 0.85 -12.84 2.39
N THR A 29 1.83 -12.82 3.27
CA THR A 29 2.67 -11.64 3.42
C THR A 29 3.62 -11.52 2.24
N GLU A 30 3.98 -10.30 1.88
CA GLU A 30 5.14 -10.11 1.03
C GLU A 30 6.43 -10.60 1.69
N GLU A 31 7.51 -10.67 0.90
CA GLU A 31 8.83 -11.15 1.33
C GLU A 31 8.82 -12.56 1.95
N ALA A 32 7.73 -13.31 1.74
CA ALA A 32 7.62 -14.69 2.17
C ALA A 32 8.65 -15.56 1.42
N ASP A 33 9.32 -16.44 2.16
CA ASP A 33 10.34 -17.33 1.60
C ASP A 33 9.78 -18.21 0.48
N LYS A 34 10.60 -18.49 -0.52
CA LYS A 34 10.26 -19.46 -1.57
C LYS A 34 9.94 -20.83 -0.93
N GLY A 35 8.81 -21.40 -1.32
CA GLY A 35 8.27 -22.65 -0.77
C GLY A 35 7.26 -22.44 0.36
N THR A 36 7.05 -21.20 0.83
CA THR A 36 6.00 -20.91 1.81
C THR A 36 4.63 -21.27 1.26
N VAL A 37 3.86 -22.04 2.05
CA VAL A 37 2.52 -22.49 1.67
C VAL A 37 1.54 -21.33 1.81
N VAL A 38 0.79 -21.07 0.73
CA VAL A 38 -0.25 -20.04 0.65
C VAL A 38 -1.62 -20.62 0.97
N GLY A 39 -1.88 -21.86 0.54
CA GLY A 39 -3.18 -22.52 0.73
C GLY A 39 -3.21 -23.93 0.12
N ASN A 40 -4.32 -24.66 0.32
CA ASN A 40 -4.48 -26.02 -0.18
C ASN A 40 -5.44 -26.06 -1.38
N LEU A 41 -4.87 -26.03 -2.59
CA LEU A 41 -5.63 -26.05 -3.84
C LEU A 41 -6.42 -27.34 -4.03
N ALA A 42 -5.85 -28.51 -3.73
CA ALA A 42 -6.55 -29.78 -3.91
C ALA A 42 -7.87 -29.78 -3.15
N LYS A 43 -7.81 -29.37 -1.88
CA LYS A 43 -8.97 -29.25 -1.00
C LYS A 43 -9.98 -28.22 -1.54
N ASP A 44 -9.53 -27.02 -1.90
CA ASP A 44 -10.43 -25.93 -2.27
C ASP A 44 -11.01 -26.08 -3.69
N LEU A 45 -10.33 -26.83 -4.57
CA LEU A 45 -10.85 -27.29 -5.85
C LEU A 45 -11.71 -28.56 -5.73
N ASN A 46 -11.73 -29.20 -4.55
CA ASN A 46 -12.38 -30.48 -4.29
C ASN A 46 -11.91 -31.58 -5.27
N VAL A 47 -10.59 -31.71 -5.44
CA VAL A 47 -9.90 -32.67 -6.32
C VAL A 47 -8.86 -33.45 -5.52
N ASN A 48 -8.71 -34.75 -5.79
CA ASN A 48 -7.66 -35.53 -5.12
C ASN A 48 -6.27 -35.10 -5.60
N VAL A 49 -5.28 -35.18 -4.71
CA VAL A 49 -3.90 -34.76 -5.01
C VAL A 49 -3.30 -35.47 -6.25
N PRO A 50 -3.45 -36.80 -6.43
CA PRO A 50 -2.95 -37.47 -7.65
C PRO A 50 -3.60 -36.97 -8.93
N ASP A 51 -4.86 -36.51 -8.84
CA ASP A 51 -5.61 -36.03 -9.99
C ASP A 51 -5.11 -34.66 -10.48
N LEU A 52 -4.36 -33.90 -9.67
CA LEU A 52 -3.79 -32.63 -10.09
C LEU A 52 -2.76 -32.81 -11.20
N GLN A 53 -1.92 -33.84 -11.11
CA GLN A 53 -0.91 -34.12 -12.13
C GLN A 53 -1.54 -34.81 -13.35
N THR A 54 -2.42 -35.79 -13.14
CA THR A 54 -3.04 -36.54 -14.26
C THR A 54 -3.95 -35.66 -15.10
N ARG A 55 -4.61 -34.67 -14.48
CA ARG A 55 -5.46 -33.67 -15.16
C ARG A 55 -4.71 -32.41 -15.56
N ASN A 56 -3.37 -32.42 -15.46
CA ASN A 56 -2.49 -31.34 -15.89
C ASN A 56 -2.92 -29.96 -15.33
N LEU A 57 -3.05 -29.86 -14.00
CA LEU A 57 -3.33 -28.59 -13.33
C LEU A 57 -2.32 -27.55 -13.79
N ASN A 58 -2.83 -26.48 -14.38
CA ASN A 58 -2.04 -25.34 -14.81
C ASN A 58 -2.47 -24.08 -14.06
N ILE A 59 -1.49 -23.33 -13.56
CA ILE A 59 -1.69 -22.02 -12.96
C ILE A 59 -1.31 -20.96 -13.98
N VAL A 60 -2.28 -20.13 -14.33
CA VAL A 60 -2.11 -19.01 -15.26
C VAL A 60 -2.17 -17.71 -14.46
N SER A 61 -1.22 -16.83 -14.70
CA SER A 61 -1.19 -15.48 -14.14
C SER A 61 -1.22 -14.49 -15.31
N ALA A 62 -1.90 -13.35 -15.12
CA ALA A 62 -1.85 -12.25 -16.08
C ALA A 62 -0.45 -11.59 -16.14
N ARG A 63 0.35 -11.77 -15.07
CA ARG A 63 1.71 -11.23 -14.98
C ARG A 63 2.72 -12.21 -15.58
N SER A 64 3.80 -11.68 -16.16
CA SER A 64 4.88 -12.47 -16.74
C SER A 64 5.65 -13.30 -15.70
N LYS A 65 5.82 -12.74 -14.49
CA LYS A 65 6.47 -13.40 -13.35
C LYS A 65 5.51 -14.39 -12.66
N LYS A 66 5.97 -15.62 -12.44
CA LYS A 66 5.22 -16.70 -11.79
C LYS A 66 5.48 -16.72 -10.29
N TYR A 67 4.73 -15.90 -9.55
CA TYR A 67 4.85 -15.80 -8.09
C TYR A 67 4.41 -17.05 -7.34
N PHE A 68 3.49 -17.84 -7.90
CA PHE A 68 2.93 -19.01 -7.23
C PHE A 68 3.00 -20.26 -8.11
N GLU A 69 3.13 -21.41 -7.47
CA GLU A 69 3.13 -22.73 -8.11
C GLU A 69 2.38 -23.74 -7.23
N ALA A 70 1.88 -24.83 -7.83
CA ALA A 70 1.23 -25.92 -7.12
C ALA A 70 2.20 -27.08 -6.89
N ASN A 71 2.18 -27.65 -5.68
CA ASN A 71 2.86 -28.90 -5.40
C ASN A 71 1.92 -30.08 -5.73
N PHE A 72 2.24 -30.84 -6.77
CA PHE A 72 1.41 -31.99 -7.19
C PHE A 72 1.45 -33.19 -6.23
N LYS A 73 2.34 -33.20 -5.22
CA LYS A 73 2.40 -34.26 -4.21
C LYS A 73 1.61 -33.95 -2.95
N THR A 74 1.39 -32.67 -2.64
CA THR A 74 0.67 -32.23 -1.42
C THR A 74 -0.65 -31.53 -1.73
N GLY A 75 -0.81 -31.00 -2.94
CA GLY A 75 -1.97 -30.21 -3.35
C GLY A 75 -1.91 -28.75 -2.90
N GLU A 76 -0.77 -28.28 -2.42
CA GLU A 76 -0.60 -26.94 -1.87
C GLU A 76 -0.17 -25.93 -2.94
N LEU A 77 -0.71 -24.71 -2.87
CA LEU A 77 -0.14 -23.54 -3.54
C LEU A 77 1.00 -23.00 -2.69
N TYR A 78 2.15 -22.74 -3.28
CA TYR A 78 3.30 -22.17 -2.58
C TYR A 78 3.94 -21.02 -3.36
N VAL A 79 4.69 -20.19 -2.64
CA VAL A 79 5.47 -19.08 -3.21
C VAL A 79 6.63 -19.62 -4.04
N ASN A 80 6.65 -19.34 -5.34
CA ASN A 80 7.71 -19.76 -6.25
C ASN A 80 8.79 -18.68 -6.47
N ASP A 81 8.43 -17.41 -6.31
CA ASP A 81 9.33 -16.27 -6.55
C ASP A 81 9.07 -15.16 -5.55
N ARG A 82 10.05 -14.28 -5.33
CA ARG A 82 9.95 -13.15 -4.39
C ARG A 82 8.77 -12.26 -4.77
N ILE A 83 7.90 -12.04 -3.79
CA ILE A 83 6.74 -11.15 -3.85
C ILE A 83 7.14 -9.88 -3.11
N ASP A 84 7.36 -8.82 -3.86
CA ASP A 84 7.68 -7.47 -3.38
C ASP A 84 6.45 -6.62 -3.69
N ARG A 85 5.73 -6.20 -2.66
CA ARG A 85 4.41 -5.55 -2.82
C ARG A 85 4.59 -4.17 -3.44
N GLU A 86 5.66 -3.46 -3.13
CA GLU A 86 6.01 -2.16 -3.69
C GLU A 86 6.25 -2.26 -5.20
N GLU A 87 6.87 -3.35 -5.69
CA GLU A 87 7.02 -3.62 -7.13
C GLU A 87 5.67 -3.92 -7.80
N ILE A 88 4.78 -4.62 -7.11
CA ILE A 88 3.53 -5.17 -7.68
C ILE A 88 2.38 -4.15 -7.65
N CYS A 89 2.27 -3.38 -6.58
CA CYS A 89 1.10 -2.61 -6.16
C CYS A 89 1.47 -1.19 -5.69
N LEU A 90 2.15 -0.43 -6.54
CA LEU A 90 2.52 0.98 -6.27
C LEU A 90 1.31 1.81 -5.80
N ASN A 91 1.37 2.31 -4.56
CA ASN A 91 0.36 3.19 -3.95
C ASN A 91 -1.07 2.62 -3.87
N ILE A 92 -1.22 1.28 -3.90
CA ILE A 92 -2.53 0.63 -3.74
C ILE A 92 -2.59 -0.02 -2.35
N ILE A 93 -3.54 0.43 -1.52
CA ILE A 93 -3.72 -0.07 -0.15
C ILE A 93 -4.07 -1.56 -0.14
N LYS A 94 -5.00 -2.00 -1.00
CA LYS A 94 -5.38 -3.42 -1.12
C LYS A 94 -4.64 -4.07 -2.30
N CYS A 95 -3.47 -4.66 -2.03
CA CYS A 95 -2.72 -5.38 -3.04
C CYS A 95 -3.25 -6.80 -3.26
N THR A 96 -3.55 -7.15 -4.51
CA THR A 96 -4.08 -8.46 -4.88
C THR A 96 -3.43 -8.99 -6.16
N LEU A 97 -3.07 -10.28 -6.16
CA LEU A 97 -2.65 -11.02 -7.33
C LEU A 97 -3.77 -11.99 -7.73
N ASN A 98 -4.26 -11.85 -8.95
CA ASN A 98 -5.27 -12.75 -9.50
C ASN A 98 -4.58 -13.83 -10.33
N ILE A 99 -4.84 -15.09 -9.98
CA ILE A 99 -4.40 -16.26 -10.74
C ILE A 99 -5.61 -17.10 -11.13
N GLU A 100 -5.46 -17.87 -12.21
CA GLU A 100 -6.47 -18.78 -12.70
C GLU A 100 -5.91 -20.21 -12.71
N THR A 101 -6.69 -21.16 -12.23
CA THR A 101 -6.34 -22.58 -12.29
C THR A 101 -7.19 -23.29 -13.33
N ILE A 102 -6.55 -24.06 -14.19
CA ILE A 102 -7.19 -24.88 -15.22
C ILE A 102 -6.82 -26.34 -14.98
N LEU A 103 -7.82 -27.20 -14.79
CA LEU A 103 -7.68 -28.65 -14.85
C LEU A 103 -8.37 -29.16 -16.11
N SER A 104 -7.79 -30.16 -16.76
CA SER A 104 -8.38 -30.83 -17.93
C SER A 104 -9.27 -32.00 -17.52
N ASP A 105 -10.19 -32.39 -18.41
CA ASP A 105 -10.97 -33.64 -18.38
C ASP A 105 -11.58 -34.02 -17.01
N PRO A 106 -12.74 -33.45 -16.62
CA PRO A 106 -13.44 -32.35 -17.28
C PRO A 106 -12.74 -31.01 -17.08
N VAL A 107 -13.01 -30.02 -17.93
CA VAL A 107 -12.42 -28.70 -17.73
C VAL A 107 -12.97 -28.05 -16.46
N VAL A 108 -12.08 -27.74 -15.51
CA VAL A 108 -12.40 -26.95 -14.31
C VAL A 108 -11.56 -25.69 -14.36
N HIS A 109 -12.23 -24.55 -14.41
CA HIS A 109 -11.62 -23.22 -14.37
C HIS A 109 -12.04 -22.51 -13.09
N LYS A 110 -11.06 -22.03 -12.31
CA LYS A 110 -11.29 -21.30 -11.07
C LYS A 110 -10.40 -20.07 -11.01
N ARG A 111 -10.98 -18.96 -10.56
CA ARG A 111 -10.27 -17.72 -10.25
C ARG A 111 -9.92 -17.68 -8.78
N ILE A 112 -8.66 -17.36 -8.49
CA ILE A 112 -8.11 -17.28 -7.15
C ILE A 112 -7.54 -15.86 -6.97
N GLU A 113 -8.02 -15.18 -5.93
CA GLU A 113 -7.46 -13.91 -5.48
C GLU A 113 -6.48 -14.20 -4.34
N VAL A 114 -5.23 -13.78 -4.49
CA VAL A 114 -4.25 -13.82 -3.41
C VAL A 114 -4.02 -12.39 -2.93
N VAL A 115 -4.47 -12.11 -1.71
CA VAL A 115 -4.22 -10.83 -1.02
C VAL A 115 -2.77 -10.82 -0.54
N ILE A 116 -2.03 -9.79 -0.93
CA ILE A 116 -0.65 -9.58 -0.47
C ILE A 116 -0.71 -8.62 0.71
N ASN A 117 -0.34 -9.13 1.89
CA ASN A 117 -0.25 -8.35 3.11
C ASN A 117 1.11 -7.65 3.18
N ASP A 118 1.04 -6.34 3.39
CA ASP A 118 2.19 -5.47 3.53
C ASP A 118 3.02 -5.80 4.78
N VAL A 119 4.34 -5.77 4.65
CA VAL A 119 5.31 -5.92 5.74
C VAL A 119 6.09 -4.63 5.85
N ASN A 120 6.33 -4.15 7.07
CA ASN A 120 7.11 -2.93 7.29
C ASN A 120 8.61 -3.17 7.02
N ASP A 121 9.04 -3.10 5.76
CA ASP A 121 10.41 -3.30 5.31
C ASP A 121 11.02 -2.06 4.62
N ASN A 122 10.23 -1.01 4.41
CA ASN A 122 10.71 0.30 3.97
C ASN A 122 10.70 1.30 5.12
N ALA A 123 11.72 2.16 5.13
CA ALA A 123 11.80 3.24 6.10
C ALA A 123 11.28 4.54 5.46
N PRO A 124 10.64 5.43 6.24
CA PRO A 124 10.29 6.75 5.74
C PRO A 124 11.53 7.48 5.22
N THR A 125 11.34 8.32 4.21
CA THR A 125 12.39 9.18 3.66
C THR A 125 11.87 10.56 3.31
N PHE A 126 12.73 11.57 3.42
CA PHE A 126 12.44 12.90 2.91
C PHE A 126 13.14 13.09 1.57
N ALA A 127 12.46 13.71 0.61
CA ALA A 127 13.03 13.98 -0.71
C ALA A 127 14.30 14.84 -0.64
N GLU A 128 14.32 15.81 0.28
CA GLU A 128 15.46 16.68 0.51
C GLU A 128 16.16 16.37 1.84
N LYS A 129 17.49 16.33 1.83
CA LYS A 129 18.31 16.12 3.06
C LYS A 129 18.30 17.33 3.99
N SER A 130 18.03 18.50 3.44
CA SER A 130 17.91 19.78 4.15
C SER A 130 16.94 20.67 3.40
N PHE A 131 16.09 21.34 4.15
CA PHE A 131 15.07 22.31 3.73
C PHE A 131 15.22 23.53 4.64
N SER A 132 15.00 24.69 4.04
CA SER A 132 15.13 25.98 4.71
C SER A 132 13.82 26.73 4.58
N LEU A 133 13.27 27.16 5.72
CA LEU A 133 11.99 27.86 5.76
C LEU A 133 12.20 29.33 6.05
N ASN A 134 11.59 30.22 5.30
CA ASN A 134 11.86 31.65 5.44
C ASN A 134 10.68 32.30 6.16
N ILE A 135 10.82 32.57 7.45
CA ILE A 135 9.75 33.12 8.30
C ILE A 135 10.06 34.58 8.61
N SER A 136 9.05 35.44 8.74
CA SER A 136 9.26 36.84 9.14
C SER A 136 9.29 36.96 10.67
N GLU A 137 10.05 37.91 11.22
CA GLU A 137 9.96 38.20 12.66
C GLU A 137 8.65 38.90 13.04
N SER A 138 8.01 39.54 12.05
CA SER A 138 6.67 40.11 12.18
C SER A 138 5.55 39.05 12.09
N SER A 139 5.90 37.77 11.88
CA SER A 139 4.94 36.67 11.86
C SER A 139 4.19 36.57 13.20
N PRO A 140 2.85 36.60 13.21
CA PRO A 140 2.08 36.47 14.43
C PRO A 140 2.16 35.05 15.00
N ALA A 141 2.08 34.94 16.33
CA ALA A 141 1.89 33.64 16.97
C ALA A 141 0.59 32.98 16.46
N GLY A 142 0.67 31.69 16.16
CA GLY A 142 -0.37 30.90 15.51
C GLY A 142 -0.19 30.76 14.00
N GLU A 143 0.72 31.51 13.37
CA GLU A 143 1.03 31.33 11.95
C GLU A 143 1.57 29.91 11.68
N ARG A 144 1.14 29.33 10.55
CA ARG A 144 1.38 27.94 10.17
C ARG A 144 2.24 27.87 8.92
N PHE A 145 3.18 26.94 8.90
CA PHE A 145 4.09 26.73 7.77
C PHE A 145 4.08 25.27 7.35
N LEU A 146 3.97 25.03 6.05
CA LEU A 146 4.02 23.70 5.47
C LEU A 146 5.43 23.11 5.65
N LEU A 147 5.49 21.85 6.08
CA LEU A 147 6.73 21.09 6.18
C LEU A 147 6.83 20.09 5.03
N PRO A 148 8.06 19.67 4.67
CA PRO A 148 8.25 18.61 3.70
C PRO A 148 7.59 17.32 4.19
N LEU A 149 6.90 16.63 3.28
CA LEU A 149 6.31 15.32 3.56
C LEU A 149 7.39 14.25 3.53
N ALA A 150 7.37 13.34 4.50
CA ALA A 150 8.08 12.08 4.39
C ALA A 150 7.26 11.10 3.55
N VAL A 151 7.95 10.34 2.71
CA VAL A 151 7.38 9.28 1.89
C VAL A 151 7.88 7.95 2.44
N ASP A 152 6.94 7.04 2.61
CA ASP A 152 7.18 5.63 2.90
C ASP A 152 6.59 4.83 1.74
N ALA A 153 7.29 3.79 1.30
CA ALA A 153 6.81 2.94 0.21
C ALA A 153 5.75 1.95 0.72
N ASP A 154 5.81 1.62 2.02
CA ASP A 154 4.88 0.74 2.70
C ASP A 154 3.48 1.38 2.78
N SER A 155 2.45 0.55 2.89
CA SER A 155 1.04 0.97 2.83
C SER A 155 0.27 0.75 4.12
N GLY A 156 -0.90 1.38 4.21
CA GLY A 156 -1.80 1.21 5.35
C GLY A 156 -1.11 1.61 6.65
N SER A 157 -1.11 0.74 7.67
CA SER A 157 -0.51 1.00 8.97
C SER A 157 1.01 1.20 8.94
N ASN A 158 1.71 0.66 7.94
CA ASN A 158 3.16 0.69 7.84
C ASN A 158 3.67 1.98 7.16
N SER A 159 2.79 2.78 6.57
CA SER A 159 3.15 4.13 6.10
C SER A 159 3.44 5.11 7.23
N VAL A 160 3.96 6.31 6.91
CA VAL A 160 4.23 7.39 7.89
C VAL A 160 2.98 7.71 8.72
N LYS A 161 3.04 7.56 10.05
CA LYS A 161 1.90 7.82 10.95
C LYS A 161 2.03 9.06 11.80
N THR A 162 3.24 9.54 12.06
CA THR A 162 3.41 10.73 12.89
C THR A 162 4.72 11.44 12.62
N TYR A 163 4.81 12.68 13.13
CA TYR A 163 6.01 13.50 13.09
C TYR A 163 6.35 14.00 14.49
N LYS A 164 7.65 14.14 14.76
CA LYS A 164 8.18 14.76 15.98
C LYS A 164 9.13 15.89 15.63
N LEU A 165 9.07 16.96 16.42
CA LEU A 165 10.01 18.08 16.31
C LEU A 165 11.01 18.03 17.46
N SER A 166 12.24 18.42 17.20
CA SER A 166 13.23 18.69 18.23
C SER A 166 12.71 19.73 19.22
N VAL A 167 13.03 19.54 20.50
CA VAL A 167 12.68 20.47 21.58
C VAL A 167 13.19 21.88 21.25
N ASN A 168 12.29 22.86 21.31
CA ASN A 168 12.56 24.27 21.06
C ASN A 168 11.48 25.15 21.72
N GLU A 169 11.69 26.45 21.82
CA GLU A 169 10.76 27.38 22.50
C GLU A 169 9.82 28.16 21.56
N TYR A 170 10.02 28.04 20.24
CA TYR A 170 9.38 28.91 19.24
C TYR A 170 8.29 28.22 18.45
N PHE A 171 8.40 26.91 18.24
CA PHE A 171 7.55 26.16 17.31
C PHE A 171 7.04 24.85 17.89
N SER A 172 5.79 24.53 17.58
CA SER A 172 5.20 23.20 17.74
C SER A 172 4.88 22.57 16.38
N LEU A 173 4.48 21.29 16.38
CA LEU A 173 3.89 20.63 15.23
C LEU A 173 2.39 20.46 15.43
N ASP A 174 1.64 20.70 14.37
CA ASP A 174 0.29 20.19 14.21
C ASP A 174 0.34 19.02 13.22
N VAL A 175 0.09 17.80 13.70
CA VAL A 175 0.18 16.57 12.91
C VAL A 175 -1.21 16.16 12.46
N GLN A 176 -1.43 16.10 11.15
CA GLN A 176 -2.68 15.66 10.56
C GLN A 176 -2.58 14.18 10.20
N SER A 177 -3.52 13.38 10.71
CA SER A 177 -3.56 11.95 10.41
C SER A 177 -3.99 11.71 8.96
N GLY A 178 -3.25 10.88 8.24
CA GLY A 178 -3.61 10.42 6.89
C GLY A 178 -4.58 9.22 6.88
N GLY A 179 -4.96 8.69 8.04
CA GLY A 179 -5.71 7.44 8.14
C GLY A 179 -4.93 6.27 7.55
N GLU A 180 -5.42 5.70 6.45
CA GLU A 180 -4.75 4.67 5.66
C GLU A 180 -3.57 5.20 4.83
N HIS A 181 -3.48 6.51 4.64
CA HIS A 181 -2.38 7.18 3.95
C HIS A 181 -1.34 7.73 4.94
N SER A 182 -0.22 8.22 4.40
CA SER A 182 0.80 8.90 5.18
C SER A 182 0.27 10.17 5.85
N ALA A 183 0.68 10.40 7.10
CA ALA A 183 0.42 11.61 7.84
C ALA A 183 1.16 12.82 7.22
N SER A 184 0.68 14.01 7.54
CA SER A 184 1.34 15.29 7.24
C SER A 184 1.50 16.11 8.51
N ALA A 185 2.34 17.14 8.46
CA ALA A 185 2.53 18.03 9.59
C ALA A 185 2.77 19.48 9.15
N GLU A 186 2.30 20.41 9.97
CA GLU A 186 2.55 21.84 9.84
C GLU A 186 3.33 22.34 11.05
N LEU A 187 4.27 23.26 10.80
CA LEU A 187 4.99 23.97 11.84
C LEU A 187 4.12 25.14 12.32
N VAL A 188 3.92 25.28 13.63
CA VAL A 188 3.10 26.35 14.21
C VAL A 188 3.99 27.25 15.06
N LEU A 189 3.98 28.55 14.78
CA LEU A 189 4.73 29.54 15.56
C LEU A 189 4.03 29.81 16.89
N LEU A 190 4.71 29.57 18.01
CA LEU A 190 4.17 29.78 19.37
C LEU A 190 4.57 31.14 19.96
N LYS A 191 5.77 31.62 19.63
CA LYS A 191 6.38 32.79 20.24
C LYS A 191 6.95 33.71 19.16
N ALA A 192 6.83 35.02 19.36
CA ALA A 192 7.42 36.01 18.47
C ALA A 192 8.93 35.75 18.28
N LEU A 193 9.37 35.95 17.05
CA LEU A 193 10.76 35.77 16.65
C LEU A 193 11.48 37.12 16.76
N ASP A 194 12.79 37.08 16.99
CA ASP A 194 13.62 38.27 17.15
C ASP A 194 14.97 37.96 16.50
N ARG A 195 15.20 38.53 15.32
CA ARG A 195 16.39 38.24 14.52
C ARG A 195 17.66 38.69 15.22
N GLU A 196 17.63 39.83 15.89
CA GLU A 196 18.79 40.40 16.61
C GLU A 196 19.22 39.48 17.78
N LYS A 197 18.28 38.77 18.40
CA LYS A 197 18.58 37.76 19.43
C LYS A 197 19.01 36.42 18.83
N GLN A 198 18.25 35.91 17.85
CA GLN A 198 18.52 34.60 17.25
C GLN A 198 18.12 34.57 15.76
N ALA A 199 19.08 34.92 14.90
CA ALA A 199 18.89 34.93 13.45
C ALA A 199 18.77 33.54 12.80
N THR A 200 19.04 32.44 13.52
CA THR A 200 18.87 31.08 12.97
C THR A 200 18.44 30.11 14.05
N ILE A 201 17.35 29.41 13.78
CA ILE A 201 16.82 28.33 14.60
C ILE A 201 17.01 27.03 13.81
N LYS A 202 17.71 26.07 14.41
CA LYS A 202 17.90 24.74 13.84
C LYS A 202 16.90 23.79 14.49
N LEU A 203 16.11 23.11 13.67
CA LEU A 203 15.11 22.15 14.12
C LEU A 203 15.35 20.80 13.46
N THR A 204 15.03 19.72 14.13
CA THR A 204 15.00 18.38 13.53
C THR A 204 13.57 17.87 13.54
N LEU A 205 13.01 17.67 12.35
CA LEU A 205 11.77 16.94 12.13
C LEU A 205 12.10 15.45 12.05
N THR A 206 11.31 14.60 12.67
CA THR A 206 11.44 13.14 12.58
C THR A 206 10.11 12.57 12.13
N ALA A 207 10.07 11.93 10.97
CA ALA A 207 8.92 11.13 10.54
C ALA A 207 9.03 9.72 11.10
N ILE A 208 7.89 9.14 11.46
CA ILE A 208 7.81 7.84 12.11
C ILE A 208 6.67 7.06 11.45
N ASP A 209 6.96 5.85 11.00
CA ASP A 209 5.98 4.89 10.48
C ASP A 209 5.09 4.31 11.59
N GLY A 210 4.15 3.43 11.22
CA GLY A 210 3.30 2.72 12.16
C GLY A 210 3.63 1.24 12.32
N GLY A 211 4.85 0.81 11.96
CA GLY A 211 5.24 -0.59 11.98
C GLY A 211 5.07 -1.24 13.35
N PHE A 212 4.45 -2.42 13.40
CA PHE A 212 4.11 -3.11 14.65
C PHE A 212 5.30 -3.77 15.36
N ARG A 213 6.37 -4.13 14.62
CA ARG A 213 7.56 -4.82 15.17
C ARG A 213 8.85 -4.03 14.99
N LEU A 214 9.02 -3.44 13.82
CA LEU A 214 10.11 -2.52 13.50
C LEU A 214 9.46 -1.17 13.26
N ILE A 215 9.90 -0.16 14.00
CA ILE A 215 9.49 1.22 13.79
C ILE A 215 10.68 1.92 13.15
N PHE A 216 10.53 2.36 11.92
CA PHE A 216 11.55 3.15 11.26
C PHE A 216 11.33 4.64 11.50
N THR A 217 12.45 5.37 11.51
CA THR A 217 12.43 6.82 11.69
C THR A 217 13.31 7.48 10.65
N ALA A 218 12.79 8.53 10.02
CA ALA A 218 13.57 9.42 9.19
C ALA A 218 13.81 10.72 9.95
N LYS A 219 15.07 11.11 10.11
CA LYS A 219 15.41 12.43 10.66
C LYS A 219 15.70 13.40 9.53
N TRP A 220 15.11 14.57 9.64
CA TRP A 220 15.28 15.67 8.71
C TRP A 220 15.66 16.93 9.50
N THR A 221 16.83 17.49 9.22
CA THR A 221 17.35 18.65 9.95
C THR A 221 17.10 19.93 9.14
N CYS A 222 16.17 20.75 9.63
CA CYS A 222 16.04 22.15 9.25
C CYS A 222 17.28 22.90 9.74
N SER A 223 18.21 23.15 8.83
CA SER A 223 19.49 23.77 9.16
C SER A 223 19.45 25.30 9.09
N LYS A 224 18.42 25.88 8.48
CA LYS A 224 18.34 27.32 8.25
C LYS A 224 16.89 27.77 8.08
N ILE A 225 16.43 28.65 8.96
CA ILE A 225 15.22 29.44 8.70
C ILE A 225 15.73 30.82 8.22
N ILE A 226 15.58 31.18 6.93
CA ILE A 226 16.18 32.41 6.37
C ILE A 226 15.11 33.48 6.13
N TRP A 227 15.01 34.45 7.02
CA TRP A 227 14.08 35.58 6.95
C TRP A 227 14.04 36.28 5.57
N VAL A 228 12.87 36.40 4.95
CA VAL A 228 12.65 37.23 3.76
C VAL A 228 11.95 38.51 4.17
N PHE A 229 12.60 39.65 3.89
CA PHE A 229 12.03 40.98 3.99
C PHE A 229 10.83 41.10 3.04
N LEU A 230 9.71 41.63 3.52
CA LEU A 230 8.95 42.61 2.75
C LEU A 230 9.19 43.95 3.42
N SER A 231 10.08 44.72 2.80
CA SER A 231 10.32 46.15 3.05
C SER A 231 9.06 46.97 2.84
#